data_AF-A0A6N2C7R6-F1
#
_entry.id   AF-A0A6N2C7R6-F1
#
_cell.length_a   1.000
_cell.length_b   1.000
_cell.length_c   1.000
_cell.angle_alpha   90.00
_cell.angle_beta   90.00
_cell.angle_gamma   90.00
#
_symmetry.space_group_name_H-M   'P 1'
#
loop_
_entity.id
_entity.type
_entity.pdbx_description
1 polymer ?
#
loop_
_entity_poly.entity_id
_entity_poly.type
_entity_poly.pdbx_seq_one_letter_code
_entity_poly.pdbx_strand_id
1 'polypeptide(L)'
;MQTSASSLHNLFLGKNLSYAPPYTLSRTLDFIPAMASSSLGLQRLSVQCGVGFRPCIDIHKGKVKQIVGSTLRDSKEADTSLVTNFESDKSAAEYAKLYRDDGLVGGHVIMLGADPLSIAAATEALHAYPGGLQVGGGIKTENALSYIEDGASHVIVTSYVFNNGQMDLERLKELSSLVGRKRLVLDLSCRKKEGEYVIVTDRWQKFSDVHLNEKVLNFLAEYADEFLVHGVDVEGKKLGIDEELVALLGKYSPIPVTYAGGVTVMADLEKIKVAGMGRVDVTVGSALDIFGGNLAYKDVVAWHALQDSVAV
;
A
#
# COMPACT_ATOMS: atom_id res chain seq x y z
N MET A 1 13.16 -42.99 1.13
CA MET A 1 12.86 -42.23 2.36
C MET A 1 12.26 -40.90 1.93
N GLN A 2 10.93 -40.82 1.93
CA GLN A 2 10.13 -39.64 1.62
C GLN A 2 9.64 -39.02 2.92
N THR A 3 9.85 -37.73 3.07
CA THR A 3 9.19 -36.83 4.03
C THR A 3 9.22 -35.45 3.39
N SER A 4 8.22 -34.58 3.38
CA SER A 4 6.79 -34.60 3.68
C SER A 4 6.37 -33.15 3.42
N ALA A 5 5.76 -32.88 2.28
CA ALA A 5 5.18 -31.57 1.96
C ALA A 5 3.66 -31.71 1.95
N SER A 6 2.99 -31.29 3.03
CA SER A 6 1.54 -31.07 3.04
C SER A 6 1.12 -30.33 4.30
N SER A 7 0.80 -29.04 4.17
CA SER A 7 -0.13 -28.37 5.07
C SER A 7 -0.63 -27.13 4.36
N LEU A 8 -1.95 -27.13 4.06
CA LEU A 8 -2.84 -26.01 3.66
C LEU A 8 -3.96 -26.44 2.68
N HIS A 9 -4.13 -27.74 2.40
CA HIS A 9 -5.16 -28.19 1.45
C HIS A 9 -6.44 -28.81 2.05
N ASN A 10 -6.65 -28.77 3.37
CA ASN A 10 -7.83 -29.40 3.98
C ASN A 10 -8.53 -28.45 4.95
N LEU A 11 -9.40 -27.58 4.43
CA LEU A 11 -10.35 -26.86 5.29
C LEU A 11 -11.66 -26.46 4.59
N PHE A 12 -12.21 -27.31 3.72
CA PHE A 12 -13.61 -27.18 3.30
C PHE A 12 -14.18 -28.56 2.96
N LEU A 13 -15.00 -29.13 3.84
CA LEU A 13 -16.04 -30.12 3.48
C LEU A 13 -16.95 -30.42 4.69
N GLY A 14 -18.16 -29.83 4.64
CA GLY A 14 -19.46 -30.47 4.88
C GLY A 14 -19.84 -30.98 6.28
N LYS A 15 -21.01 -30.54 6.75
CA LYS A 15 -22.05 -31.44 7.29
C LYS A 15 -23.46 -30.78 7.31
N ASN A 16 -24.37 -31.39 6.56
CA ASN A 16 -25.82 -31.25 6.60
C ASN A 16 -26.42 -32.09 7.75
N LEU A 17 -27.50 -31.61 8.38
CA LEU A 17 -28.52 -32.33 9.17
C LEU A 17 -29.71 -31.35 9.33
N SER A 18 -31.00 -31.68 9.40
CA SER A 18 -31.91 -32.73 8.92
C SER A 18 -33.32 -32.28 9.41
N TYR A 19 -34.36 -32.49 8.60
CA TYR A 19 -35.77 -32.12 8.82
C TYR A 19 -36.55 -33.10 9.73
N ALA A 20 -37.56 -32.62 10.50
CA ALA A 20 -38.94 -33.19 10.66
C ALA A 20 -39.81 -32.49 11.77
N PRO A 21 -41.17 -32.56 11.72
CA PRO A 21 -42.15 -31.57 12.24
C PRO A 21 -43.19 -32.15 13.27
N PRO A 22 -44.46 -31.67 13.41
CA PRO A 22 -44.94 -30.39 13.96
C PRO A 22 -45.89 -30.56 15.18
N TYR A 23 -46.21 -29.47 15.90
CA TYR A 23 -47.38 -29.39 16.81
C TYR A 23 -48.23 -28.16 16.52
N THR A 24 -49.52 -28.40 16.29
CA THR A 24 -50.61 -27.44 16.09
C THR A 24 -51.12 -26.85 17.42
N LEU A 25 -51.43 -25.55 17.44
CA LEU A 25 -52.59 -25.03 18.16
C LEU A 25 -53.06 -23.69 17.59
N SER A 26 -54.36 -23.64 17.34
CA SER A 26 -55.18 -22.58 16.75
C SER A 26 -55.28 -21.32 17.62
N ARG A 27 -55.29 -20.13 16.99
CA ARG A 27 -56.34 -19.12 17.20
C ARG A 27 -56.24 -17.92 16.24
N THR A 28 -57.34 -17.74 15.51
CA THR A 28 -58.00 -16.50 15.05
C THR A 28 -57.21 -15.40 14.35
N LEU A 29 -57.64 -15.19 13.11
CA LEU A 29 -57.30 -14.17 12.13
C LEU A 29 -57.70 -12.76 12.59
N ASP A 30 -56.78 -11.81 12.43
CA ASP A 30 -57.10 -10.44 12.07
C ASP A 30 -56.25 -10.05 10.85
N PHE A 31 -56.94 -9.60 9.80
CA PHE A 31 -56.38 -9.25 8.49
C PHE A 31 -55.61 -7.93 8.57
N ILE A 32 -54.32 -7.95 8.18
CA ILE A 32 -53.54 -6.76 7.81
C ILE A 32 -52.93 -7.03 6.43
N PRO A 33 -53.13 -6.18 5.42
CA PRO A 33 -52.66 -6.45 4.07
C PRO A 33 -51.12 -6.37 4.01
N ALA A 34 -50.50 -7.45 3.50
CA ALA A 34 -49.08 -7.48 3.19
C ALA A 34 -48.80 -6.53 2.02
N MET A 35 -48.08 -5.45 2.31
CA MET A 35 -47.50 -4.60 1.27
C MET A 35 -46.45 -5.38 0.49
N ALA A 36 -46.54 -5.26 -0.84
CA ALA A 36 -45.71 -5.96 -1.80
C ALA A 36 -44.22 -5.83 -1.49
N SER A 37 -43.51 -6.94 -1.62
CA SER A 37 -42.06 -7.01 -1.59
C SER A 37 -41.46 -6.09 -2.66
N SER A 38 -40.91 -4.96 -2.24
CA SER A 38 -39.96 -4.24 -3.07
C SER A 38 -38.67 -5.05 -3.05
N SER A 39 -38.30 -5.59 -4.22
CA SER A 39 -36.97 -6.10 -4.48
C SER A 39 -35.95 -5.06 -4.03
N LEU A 40 -35.24 -5.34 -2.93
CA LEU A 40 -33.99 -4.67 -2.61
C LEU A 40 -33.03 -5.02 -3.74
N GLY A 41 -33.01 -4.15 -4.76
CA GLY A 41 -31.99 -4.21 -5.79
C GLY A 41 -30.64 -4.20 -5.10
N LEU A 42 -29.74 -5.07 -5.55
CA LEU A 42 -28.32 -4.90 -5.28
C LEU A 42 -27.98 -3.45 -5.63
N GLN A 43 -27.80 -2.61 -4.62
CA GLN A 43 -27.04 -1.38 -4.81
C GLN A 43 -25.67 -1.86 -5.26
N ARG A 44 -25.43 -1.76 -6.57
CA ARG A 44 -24.10 -1.75 -7.13
C ARG A 44 -23.38 -0.67 -6.34
N LEU A 45 -22.54 -1.08 -5.38
CA LEU A 45 -21.58 -0.18 -4.75
C LEU A 45 -20.83 0.44 -5.92
N SER A 46 -21.11 1.71 -6.22
CA SER A 46 -20.34 2.47 -7.17
C SER A 46 -18.95 2.55 -6.57
N VAL A 47 -18.05 1.68 -7.02
CA VAL A 47 -16.63 1.81 -6.71
C VAL A 47 -16.26 3.19 -7.24
N GLN A 48 -15.98 4.09 -6.32
CA GLN A 48 -15.50 5.42 -6.62
C GLN A 48 -14.16 5.26 -7.35
N CYS A 49 -14.19 5.41 -8.68
CA CYS A 49 -13.00 5.38 -9.53
C CYS A 49 -12.31 6.75 -9.50
N GLY A 50 -11.71 7.10 -8.37
CA GLY A 50 -10.78 8.20 -8.26
C GLY A 50 -9.37 7.64 -8.16
N VAL A 51 -8.50 7.94 -9.12
CA VAL A 51 -7.06 7.67 -8.99
C VAL A 51 -6.41 8.86 -8.30
N GLY A 52 -5.76 8.63 -7.18
CA GLY A 52 -5.08 9.65 -6.39
C GLY A 52 -3.59 9.73 -6.67
N PHE A 53 -3.03 10.94 -6.53
CA PHE A 53 -1.61 11.11 -6.32
C PHE A 53 -1.31 11.02 -4.83
N ARG A 54 -0.45 10.08 -4.44
CA ARG A 54 0.02 9.86 -3.07
C ARG A 54 1.46 10.37 -2.95
N PRO A 55 1.70 11.51 -2.26
CA PRO A 55 3.03 12.10 -2.23
C PRO A 55 3.99 11.27 -1.37
N CYS A 56 5.31 11.44 -1.55
CA CYS A 56 6.33 10.71 -0.81
C CYS A 56 7.33 11.64 -0.12
N ILE A 57 7.94 11.14 0.96
CA ILE A 57 9.10 11.73 1.65
C ILE A 57 10.04 10.59 2.04
N ASP A 58 11.08 10.35 1.24
CA ASP A 58 12.09 9.35 1.61
C ASP A 58 13.20 10.01 2.43
N ILE A 59 13.47 9.47 3.60
CA ILE A 59 14.39 10.03 4.58
C ILE A 59 15.60 9.11 4.73
N HIS A 60 16.79 9.69 4.62
CA HIS A 60 18.04 9.00 4.91
C HIS A 60 19.00 9.92 5.67
N LYS A 61 19.45 9.47 6.86
CA LYS A 61 20.31 10.25 7.77
C LYS A 61 19.71 11.62 8.11
N GLY A 62 18.40 11.65 8.36
CA GLY A 62 17.64 12.86 8.71
C GLY A 62 17.38 13.85 7.58
N LYS A 63 17.74 13.52 6.33
CA LYS A 63 17.48 14.37 5.16
C LYS A 63 16.51 13.72 4.19
N VAL A 64 15.71 14.55 3.52
CA VAL A 64 14.87 14.10 2.42
C VAL A 64 15.76 13.84 1.20
N LYS A 65 15.72 12.62 0.69
CA LYS A 65 16.50 12.20 -0.47
C LYS A 65 15.61 11.51 -1.49
N GLN A 66 16.10 11.43 -2.71
CA GLN A 66 15.59 10.50 -3.71
C GLN A 66 16.73 9.61 -4.17
N ILE A 67 16.51 8.29 -4.18
CA ILE A 67 17.54 7.30 -4.50
C ILE A 67 17.10 6.41 -5.65
N VAL A 68 18.07 5.77 -6.30
CA VAL A 68 17.80 4.61 -7.15
C VAL A 68 17.74 3.39 -6.23
N GLY A 69 16.53 2.94 -5.86
CA GLY A 69 16.39 2.03 -4.74
C GLY A 69 17.16 0.71 -4.87
N SER A 70 17.43 0.22 -6.10
CA SER A 70 18.20 -1.02 -6.34
C SER A 70 19.67 -0.92 -5.91
N THR A 71 20.12 0.27 -5.53
CA THR A 71 21.49 0.56 -5.08
C THR A 71 21.64 0.55 -3.56
N LEU A 72 20.54 0.37 -2.83
CA LEU A 72 20.51 0.36 -1.37
C LEU A 72 21.04 -1.00 -0.83
N ARG A 73 22.04 -0.94 0.08
CA ARG A 73 22.70 -2.13 0.66
C ARG A 73 22.86 -1.97 2.19
N ASP A 74 22.91 -3.09 2.91
CA ASP A 74 23.01 -3.14 4.39
C ASP A 74 24.45 -3.22 4.96
N SER A 75 25.49 -3.29 4.13
CA SER A 75 26.86 -3.42 4.63
C SER A 75 27.40 -2.11 5.20
N LYS A 76 28.33 -2.17 6.18
CA LYS A 76 28.98 -0.97 6.77
C LYS A 76 29.76 -0.10 5.76
N GLU A 77 29.95 -0.60 4.53
CA GLU A 77 30.57 0.09 3.38
C GLU A 77 29.53 0.71 2.42
N ALA A 78 28.22 0.61 2.74
CA ALA A 78 27.08 0.93 1.89
C ALA A 78 26.98 2.39 1.43
N ASP A 79 27.68 3.33 2.06
CA ASP A 79 27.64 4.75 1.70
C ASP A 79 28.25 5.01 0.30
N THR A 80 29.14 4.14 -0.17
CA THR A 80 29.81 4.32 -1.47
C THR A 80 29.02 3.77 -2.66
N SER A 81 28.00 2.94 -2.43
CA SER A 81 27.20 2.32 -3.50
C SER A 81 25.81 2.93 -3.70
N LEU A 82 25.31 3.73 -2.75
CA LEU A 82 23.97 4.32 -2.84
C LEU A 82 23.95 5.46 -3.87
N VAL A 83 23.18 5.28 -4.94
CA VAL A 83 22.98 6.33 -5.95
C VAL A 83 21.86 7.24 -5.49
N THR A 84 22.23 8.48 -5.17
CA THR A 84 21.31 9.55 -4.78
C THR A 84 21.00 10.39 -6.01
N ASN A 85 19.73 10.43 -6.41
CA ASN A 85 19.22 11.30 -7.47
C ASN A 85 19.10 12.75 -6.99
N PHE A 86 18.76 12.95 -5.72
CA PHE A 86 18.54 14.26 -5.12
C PHE A 86 18.69 14.21 -3.60
N GLU A 87 19.19 15.29 -3.01
CA GLU A 87 19.16 15.57 -1.57
C GLU A 87 18.59 16.96 -1.38
N SER A 88 17.56 17.09 -0.55
CA SER A 88 16.90 18.38 -0.33
C SER A 88 17.56 19.19 0.78
N ASP A 89 17.56 20.51 0.61
CA ASP A 89 17.81 21.46 1.68
C ASP A 89 16.57 21.71 2.55
N LYS A 90 15.39 21.32 2.08
CA LYS A 90 14.13 21.40 2.85
C LYS A 90 14.02 20.24 3.83
N SER A 91 13.47 20.53 5.00
CA SER A 91 13.12 19.55 6.02
C SER A 91 11.92 18.68 5.59
N ALA A 92 11.79 17.51 6.22
CA ALA A 92 10.63 16.64 6.01
C ALA A 92 9.31 17.32 6.42
N ALA A 93 9.32 18.16 7.46
CA ALA A 93 8.18 18.97 7.88
C ALA A 93 7.76 20.00 6.81
N GLU A 94 8.70 20.58 6.06
CA GLU A 94 8.36 21.52 4.98
C GLU A 94 7.64 20.82 3.82
N TYR A 95 8.07 19.60 3.45
CA TYR A 95 7.34 18.79 2.47
C TYR A 95 5.95 18.37 2.99
N ALA A 96 5.85 17.95 4.26
CA ALA A 96 4.57 17.60 4.86
C ALA A 96 3.59 18.78 4.88
N LYS A 97 4.06 20.00 5.18
CA LYS A 97 3.24 21.23 5.10
C LYS A 97 2.80 21.53 3.67
N LEU A 98 3.69 21.41 2.69
CA LEU A 98 3.34 21.55 1.28
C LEU A 98 2.19 20.61 0.90
N TYR A 99 2.32 19.33 1.23
CA TYR A 99 1.30 18.32 0.91
C TYR A 99 -0.03 18.57 1.64
N ARG A 100 0.03 19.02 2.89
CA ARG A 100 -1.16 19.43 3.65
C ARG A 100 -1.87 20.63 3.02
N ASP A 101 -1.11 21.64 2.63
CA ASP A 101 -1.66 22.87 2.07
C ASP A 101 -2.31 22.60 0.69
N ASP A 102 -1.84 21.57 -0.02
CA ASP A 102 -2.44 21.05 -1.26
C ASP A 102 -3.49 19.93 -1.03
N GLY A 103 -3.80 19.58 0.22
CA GLY A 103 -4.85 18.61 0.58
C GLY A 103 -4.53 17.13 0.27
N LEU A 104 -3.26 16.79 0.05
CA LEU A 104 -2.85 15.44 -0.37
C LEU A 104 -2.74 14.49 0.84
N VAL A 105 -3.62 13.49 0.91
CA VAL A 105 -3.64 12.49 2.00
C VAL A 105 -3.11 11.12 1.56
N GLY A 106 -2.68 10.30 2.52
CA GLY A 106 -2.20 8.94 2.28
C GLY A 106 -0.80 8.89 1.65
N GLY A 107 -0.09 10.01 1.61
CA GLY A 107 1.31 10.03 1.24
C GLY A 107 2.19 9.34 2.27
N HIS A 108 3.32 8.78 1.85
CA HIS A 108 4.21 8.03 2.74
C HIS A 108 5.49 8.78 3.11
N VAL A 109 5.92 8.57 4.34
CA VAL A 109 7.22 8.97 4.87
C VAL A 109 8.02 7.70 5.13
N ILE A 110 9.07 7.44 4.34
CA ILE A 110 9.84 6.20 4.43
C ILE A 110 11.24 6.49 4.97
N MET A 111 11.54 5.91 6.13
CA MET A 111 12.90 5.91 6.67
C MET A 111 13.74 4.81 6.02
N LEU A 112 14.75 5.19 5.25
CA LEU A 112 15.67 4.26 4.57
C LEU A 112 16.76 3.69 5.50
N GLY A 113 16.74 4.11 6.77
CA GLY A 113 17.56 3.61 7.87
C GLY A 113 16.91 3.94 9.22
N ALA A 114 17.23 3.14 10.25
CA ALA A 114 16.68 3.30 11.60
C ALA A 114 17.54 4.22 12.50
N ASP A 115 18.23 5.19 11.89
CA ASP A 115 19.08 6.12 12.66
C ASP A 115 18.23 7.19 13.37
N PRO A 116 18.69 7.72 14.52
CA PRO A 116 17.92 8.71 15.28
C PRO A 116 17.56 9.98 14.51
N LEU A 117 18.38 10.39 13.52
CA LEU A 117 18.09 11.58 12.71
C LEU A 117 16.93 11.31 11.76
N SER A 118 16.89 10.12 11.14
CA SER A 118 15.78 9.72 10.27
C SER A 118 14.47 9.57 11.04
N ILE A 119 14.53 9.03 12.26
CA ILE A 119 13.35 8.95 13.16
C ILE A 119 12.85 10.36 13.49
N ALA A 120 13.74 11.27 13.92
CA ALA A 120 13.37 12.64 14.24
C ALA A 120 12.71 13.37 13.05
N ALA A 121 13.31 13.26 11.86
CA ALA A 121 12.76 13.88 10.64
C ALA A 121 11.40 13.28 10.24
N ALA A 122 11.20 11.97 10.42
CA ALA A 122 9.91 11.34 10.16
C ALA A 122 8.84 11.87 11.14
N THR A 123 9.14 11.90 12.44
CA THR A 123 8.24 12.44 13.47
C THR A 123 7.91 13.93 13.22
N GLU A 124 8.88 14.74 12.78
CA GLU A 124 8.64 16.14 12.39
C GLU A 124 7.64 16.26 11.23
N ALA A 125 7.71 15.39 10.22
CA ALA A 125 6.75 15.35 9.12
C ALA A 125 5.33 14.97 9.61
N LEU A 126 5.22 13.97 10.48
CA LEU A 126 3.95 13.53 11.06
C LEU A 126 3.30 14.65 11.89
N HIS A 127 4.07 15.33 12.74
CA HIS A 127 3.58 16.48 13.51
C HIS A 127 3.15 17.67 12.63
N ALA A 128 3.79 17.84 11.47
CA ALA A 128 3.46 18.91 10.53
C ALA A 128 2.14 18.64 9.77
N TYR A 129 1.76 17.36 9.60
CA TYR A 129 0.49 16.96 9.00
C TYR A 129 -0.15 15.76 9.73
N PRO A 130 -0.70 15.97 10.94
CA PRO A 130 -1.32 14.89 11.71
C PRO A 130 -2.49 14.27 10.96
N GLY A 131 -2.48 12.94 10.85
CA GLY A 131 -3.48 12.14 10.13
C GLY A 131 -3.38 12.22 8.61
N GLY A 132 -2.45 13.00 8.04
CA GLY A 132 -2.30 13.14 6.59
C GLY A 132 -1.37 12.11 5.95
N LEU A 133 -0.34 11.68 6.68
CA LEU A 133 0.76 10.86 6.16
C LEU A 133 0.80 9.47 6.80
N GLN A 134 1.37 8.51 6.07
CA GLN A 134 1.69 7.16 6.50
C GLN A 134 3.20 7.08 6.77
N VAL A 135 3.66 6.19 7.66
CA VAL A 135 5.09 6.09 7.98
C VAL A 135 5.62 4.66 7.89
N GLY A 136 6.77 4.48 7.25
CA GLY A 136 7.44 3.19 7.07
C GLY A 136 8.94 3.26 7.34
N GLY A 137 9.57 2.09 7.39
CA GLY A 137 11.00 1.94 7.66
C GLY A 137 11.27 1.51 9.10
N GLY A 138 11.55 0.21 9.31
CA GLY A 138 11.83 -0.34 10.64
C GLY A 138 10.62 -0.42 11.57
N ILE A 139 9.40 -0.37 11.03
CA ILE A 139 8.16 -0.57 11.78
C ILE A 139 8.08 -2.01 12.30
N LYS A 140 7.75 -2.14 13.58
CA LYS A 140 7.59 -3.39 14.33
C LYS A 140 6.61 -3.16 15.48
N THR A 141 6.19 -4.23 16.15
CA THR A 141 5.19 -4.15 17.22
C THR A 141 5.60 -3.22 18.36
N GLU A 142 6.91 -3.09 18.65
CA GLU A 142 7.36 -2.25 19.75
C GLU A 142 7.34 -0.74 19.46
N ASN A 143 7.25 -0.31 18.20
CA ASN A 143 7.27 1.12 17.84
C ASN A 143 6.04 1.58 17.02
N ALA A 144 5.20 0.65 16.56
CA ALA A 144 4.11 1.02 15.66
C ALA A 144 3.10 1.97 16.30
N LEU A 145 2.72 1.75 17.56
CA LEU A 145 1.76 2.60 18.25
C LEU A 145 2.29 4.02 18.50
N SER A 146 3.58 4.19 18.82
CA SER A 146 4.13 5.52 19.05
C SER A 146 4.05 6.38 17.79
N TYR A 147 4.24 5.81 16.61
CA TYR A 147 4.07 6.56 15.36
C TYR A 147 2.62 6.94 15.06
N ILE A 148 1.65 6.07 15.42
CA ILE A 148 0.23 6.43 15.33
C ILE A 148 -0.10 7.57 16.30
N GLU A 149 0.47 7.55 17.51
CA GLU A 149 0.31 8.62 18.51
C GLU A 149 0.96 9.94 18.07
N ASP A 150 2.11 9.88 17.38
CA ASP A 150 2.80 11.03 16.76
C ASP A 150 2.07 11.58 15.52
N GLY A 151 0.93 11.00 15.14
CA GLY A 151 0.05 11.53 14.10
C GLY A 151 0.14 10.83 12.75
N ALA A 152 0.79 9.67 12.64
CA ALA A 152 0.65 8.85 11.43
C ALA A 152 -0.80 8.36 11.27
N SER A 153 -1.33 8.49 10.05
CA SER A 153 -2.60 7.86 9.68
C SER A 153 -2.50 6.34 9.69
N HIS A 154 -1.37 5.82 9.19
CA HIS A 154 -1.04 4.40 9.10
C HIS A 154 0.44 4.18 9.36
N VAL A 155 0.78 2.99 9.81
CA VAL A 155 2.14 2.46 9.71
C VAL A 155 2.26 1.53 8.51
N ILE A 156 3.40 1.59 7.83
CA ILE A 156 3.75 0.79 6.66
C ILE A 156 4.77 -0.27 7.10
N VAL A 157 4.47 -1.54 6.83
CA VAL A 157 5.35 -2.65 7.19
C VAL A 157 5.77 -3.47 5.97
N THR A 158 7.05 -3.83 5.95
CA THR A 158 7.69 -4.64 4.91
C THR A 158 8.53 -5.74 5.57
N SER A 159 9.78 -5.41 5.94
CA SER A 159 10.81 -6.38 6.36
C SER A 159 10.56 -7.07 7.70
N TYR A 160 9.68 -6.52 8.55
CA TYR A 160 9.29 -7.18 9.78
C TYR A 160 8.40 -8.40 9.52
N VAL A 161 7.53 -8.32 8.51
CA VAL A 161 6.61 -9.38 8.07
C VAL A 161 7.26 -10.26 6.99
N PHE A 162 8.05 -9.68 6.10
CA PHE A 162 8.74 -10.40 5.04
C PHE A 162 10.24 -10.44 5.29
N ASN A 163 10.76 -11.61 5.67
CA ASN A 163 12.16 -11.77 6.01
C ASN A 163 12.73 -13.05 5.40
N ASN A 164 13.92 -12.97 4.82
CA ASN A 164 14.63 -14.13 4.28
C ASN A 164 13.79 -14.90 3.24
N GLY A 165 13.00 -14.21 2.42
CA GLY A 165 12.13 -14.80 1.40
C GLY A 165 10.87 -15.48 1.93
N GLN A 166 10.53 -15.29 3.21
CA GLN A 166 9.33 -15.87 3.81
C GLN A 166 8.46 -14.79 4.45
N MET A 167 7.16 -15.05 4.49
CA MET A 167 6.19 -14.24 5.20
C MET A 167 5.95 -14.83 6.60
N ASP A 168 6.16 -14.01 7.62
CA ASP A 168 5.83 -14.31 9.01
C ASP A 168 4.40 -13.85 9.31
N LEU A 169 3.46 -14.80 9.19
CA LEU A 169 2.04 -14.54 9.38
C LEU A 169 1.70 -14.16 10.84
N GLU A 170 2.45 -14.68 11.82
CA GLU A 170 2.16 -14.37 13.22
C GLU A 170 2.52 -12.92 13.54
N ARG A 171 3.65 -12.43 13.01
CA ARG A 171 4.00 -11.00 13.10
C ARG A 171 2.98 -10.10 12.42
N LEU A 172 2.46 -10.51 11.25
CA LEU A 172 1.41 -9.76 10.56
C LEU A 172 0.13 -9.68 11.40
N LYS A 173 -0.32 -10.81 11.96
CA LYS A 173 -1.50 -10.86 12.84
C LYS A 173 -1.31 -10.01 14.08
N GLU A 174 -0.16 -10.11 14.73
CA GLU A 174 0.17 -9.36 15.93
C GLU A 174 0.13 -7.85 15.66
N LEU A 175 0.82 -7.40 14.61
CA LEU A 175 0.85 -6.00 14.24
C LEU A 175 -0.53 -5.47 13.82
N SER A 176 -1.26 -6.21 12.99
CA SER A 176 -2.63 -5.86 12.56
C SER A 176 -3.58 -5.78 13.75
N SER A 177 -3.45 -6.68 14.74
CA SER A 177 -4.24 -6.63 15.97
C SER A 177 -3.88 -5.45 16.86
N LEU A 178 -2.59 -5.10 16.92
CA LEU A 178 -2.05 -4.02 17.74
C LEU A 178 -2.50 -2.64 17.27
N VAL A 179 -2.24 -2.30 15.99
CA VAL A 179 -2.59 -0.97 15.44
C VAL A 179 -4.02 -0.90 14.90
N GLY A 180 -4.61 -2.07 14.64
CA GLY A 180 -5.86 -2.24 13.92
C GLY A 180 -5.64 -2.25 12.41
N ARG A 181 -6.32 -3.17 11.70
CA ARG A 181 -6.29 -3.27 10.23
C ARG A 181 -6.39 -1.93 9.51
N LYS A 182 -7.27 -1.04 9.99
CA LYS A 182 -7.55 0.30 9.46
C LYS A 182 -6.41 1.33 9.60
N ARG A 183 -5.27 0.92 10.14
CA ARG A 183 -4.06 1.75 10.33
C ARG A 183 -2.79 1.03 9.89
N LEU A 184 -2.93 -0.06 9.14
CA LEU A 184 -1.81 -0.86 8.64
C LEU A 184 -1.78 -0.85 7.11
N VAL A 185 -0.63 -0.54 6.54
CA VAL A 185 -0.33 -0.65 5.12
C VAL A 185 0.73 -1.73 4.95
N LEU A 186 0.54 -2.63 3.97
CA LEU A 186 1.60 -3.58 3.59
C LEU A 186 2.34 -3.04 2.37
N ASP A 187 3.65 -2.87 2.52
CA ASP A 187 4.52 -2.58 1.39
C ASP A 187 4.99 -3.91 0.77
N LEU A 188 4.67 -4.08 -0.51
CA LEU A 188 4.91 -5.28 -1.31
C LEU A 188 5.82 -4.90 -2.48
N SER A 189 7.12 -5.03 -2.29
CA SER A 189 8.09 -4.85 -3.38
C SER A 189 8.04 -6.05 -4.32
N CYS A 190 7.73 -5.80 -5.60
CA CYS A 190 7.45 -6.86 -6.57
C CYS A 190 8.43 -6.83 -7.74
N ARG A 191 8.83 -8.01 -8.20
CA ARG A 191 9.72 -8.20 -9.35
C ARG A 191 9.23 -9.33 -10.23
N LYS A 192 9.37 -9.18 -11.55
CA LYS A 192 8.94 -10.20 -12.50
C LYS A 192 9.97 -11.33 -12.57
N LYS A 193 9.51 -12.57 -12.42
CA LYS A 193 10.30 -13.79 -12.55
C LYS A 193 9.48 -14.82 -13.32
N GLU A 194 10.02 -15.31 -14.44
CA GLU A 194 9.39 -16.36 -15.25
C GLU A 194 7.94 -16.06 -15.68
N GLY A 195 7.63 -14.78 -15.91
CA GLY A 195 6.30 -14.33 -16.33
C GLY A 195 5.33 -13.97 -15.20
N GLU A 196 5.72 -14.20 -13.94
CA GLU A 196 4.90 -13.91 -12.77
C GLU A 196 5.55 -12.83 -11.88
N TYR A 197 4.74 -12.08 -11.13
CA TYR A 197 5.24 -11.14 -10.14
C TYR A 197 5.43 -11.84 -8.80
N VAL A 198 6.62 -11.70 -8.23
CA VAL A 198 6.99 -12.31 -6.95
C VAL A 198 7.42 -11.21 -6.00
N ILE A 199 6.98 -11.31 -4.74
CA ILE A 199 7.41 -10.39 -3.69
C ILE A 199 8.89 -10.63 -3.40
N VAL A 200 9.68 -9.56 -3.37
CA VAL A 200 11.11 -9.60 -3.04
C VAL A 200 11.36 -8.96 -1.68
N THR A 201 12.23 -9.58 -0.90
CA THR A 201 12.63 -9.17 0.45
C THR A 201 14.08 -8.70 0.46
N ASP A 202 14.56 -8.26 1.63
CA ASP A 202 15.97 -7.94 1.87
C ASP A 202 16.50 -6.87 0.90
N ARG A 203 15.80 -5.73 0.84
CA ARG A 203 16.06 -4.61 -0.09
C ARG A 203 16.10 -5.08 -1.56
N TRP A 204 15.12 -5.91 -1.92
CA TRP A 204 14.87 -6.41 -3.28
C TRP A 204 15.88 -7.44 -3.80
N GLN A 205 16.71 -7.99 -2.91
CA GLN A 205 17.77 -8.91 -3.28
C GLN A 205 17.30 -10.37 -3.30
N LYS A 206 16.27 -10.71 -2.50
CA LYS A 206 15.83 -12.09 -2.34
C LYS A 206 14.39 -12.27 -2.77
N PHE A 207 14.15 -13.16 -3.74
CA PHE A 207 12.79 -13.60 -4.07
C PHE A 207 12.20 -14.40 -2.91
N SER A 208 10.94 -14.10 -2.58
CA SER A 208 10.15 -14.93 -1.67
C SER A 208 9.41 -16.04 -2.41
N ASP A 209 8.76 -16.92 -1.66
CA ASP A 209 7.84 -17.93 -2.20
C ASP A 209 6.41 -17.36 -2.42
N VAL A 210 6.24 -16.03 -2.28
CA VAL A 210 4.93 -15.38 -2.37
C VAL A 210 4.76 -14.72 -3.74
N HIS A 211 3.92 -15.35 -4.57
CA HIS A 211 3.55 -14.87 -5.90
C HIS A 211 2.38 -13.90 -5.79
N LEU A 212 2.52 -12.70 -6.32
CA LEU A 212 1.47 -11.68 -6.29
C LEU A 212 0.35 -12.07 -7.26
N ASN A 213 -0.80 -12.45 -6.72
CA ASN A 213 -2.00 -12.80 -7.47
C ASN A 213 -3.26 -12.49 -6.64
N GLU A 214 -4.44 -12.70 -7.23
CA GLU A 214 -5.73 -12.46 -6.60
C GLU A 214 -5.89 -13.13 -5.23
N LYS A 215 -5.49 -14.39 -5.07
CA LYS A 215 -5.64 -15.10 -3.80
C LYS A 215 -4.77 -14.51 -2.70
N VAL A 216 -3.53 -14.17 -3.04
CA VAL A 216 -2.60 -13.53 -2.09
C VAL A 216 -3.07 -12.13 -1.72
N LEU A 217 -3.51 -11.32 -2.68
CA LEU A 217 -4.05 -9.98 -2.41
C LEU A 217 -5.29 -10.04 -1.51
N ASN A 218 -6.22 -10.97 -1.75
CA ASN A 218 -7.39 -11.18 -0.89
C ASN A 218 -7.00 -11.59 0.54
N PHE A 219 -6.06 -12.54 0.66
CA PHE A 219 -5.58 -13.00 1.96
C PHE A 219 -4.90 -11.86 2.76
N LEU A 220 -4.01 -11.10 2.12
CA LEU A 220 -3.29 -10.01 2.78
C LEU A 220 -4.22 -8.85 3.18
N ALA A 221 -5.29 -8.61 2.40
CA ALA A 221 -6.26 -7.56 2.68
C ALA A 221 -7.12 -7.81 3.94
N GLU A 222 -7.10 -9.03 4.48
CA GLU A 222 -7.69 -9.33 5.79
C GLU A 222 -6.94 -8.62 6.93
N TYR A 223 -5.68 -8.25 6.72
CA TYR A 223 -4.79 -7.71 7.76
C TYR A 223 -4.46 -6.22 7.59
N ALA A 224 -4.65 -5.64 6.40
CA ALA A 224 -4.28 -4.27 6.09
C ALA A 224 -5.43 -3.45 5.49
N ASP A 225 -5.30 -2.13 5.54
CA ASP A 225 -6.24 -1.19 4.92
C ASP A 225 -5.85 -0.81 3.49
N GLU A 226 -4.55 -0.83 3.19
CA GLU A 226 -4.01 -0.44 1.89
C GLU A 226 -2.74 -1.26 1.55
N PHE A 227 -2.46 -1.40 0.26
CA PHE A 227 -1.18 -1.87 -0.25
C PHE A 227 -0.33 -0.73 -0.83
N LEU A 228 0.95 -0.72 -0.51
CA LEU A 228 1.96 0.08 -1.24
C LEU A 228 2.79 -0.90 -2.08
N VAL A 229 2.74 -0.80 -3.40
CA VAL A 229 3.37 -1.80 -4.29
C VAL A 229 4.46 -1.16 -5.12
N HIS A 230 5.69 -1.62 -4.89
CA HIS A 230 6.88 -1.13 -5.60
C HIS A 230 7.19 -1.99 -6.83
N GLY A 231 7.27 -1.37 -8.01
CA GLY A 231 7.76 -1.99 -9.24
C GLY A 231 9.28 -1.93 -9.32
N VAL A 232 9.97 -2.89 -8.69
CA VAL A 232 11.43 -2.87 -8.44
C VAL A 232 12.26 -2.67 -9.71
N ASP A 233 11.84 -3.25 -10.83
CA ASP A 233 12.62 -3.18 -12.07
C ASP A 233 12.62 -1.77 -12.72
N VAL A 234 11.68 -0.89 -12.35
CA VAL A 234 11.55 0.48 -12.91
C VAL A 234 11.71 1.61 -11.89
N GLU A 235 11.66 1.29 -10.59
CA GLU A 235 11.70 2.28 -9.51
C GLU A 235 12.98 3.13 -9.47
N GLY A 236 12.83 4.45 -9.39
CA GLY A 236 13.93 5.41 -9.36
C GLY A 236 14.74 5.53 -10.66
N LYS A 237 14.44 4.74 -11.69
CA LYS A 237 15.20 4.70 -12.96
C LYS A 237 14.70 5.68 -14.02
N LYS A 238 13.48 6.21 -13.87
CA LYS A 238 12.83 7.09 -14.86
C LYS A 238 12.79 6.48 -16.27
N LEU A 239 12.40 5.21 -16.38
CA LEU A 239 12.35 4.45 -17.65
C LEU A 239 10.93 4.14 -18.12
N GLY A 240 9.91 4.73 -17.49
CA GLY A 240 8.51 4.37 -17.70
C GLY A 240 8.02 3.35 -16.67
N ILE A 241 6.71 3.23 -16.57
CA ILE A 241 6.00 2.40 -15.58
C ILE A 241 5.97 0.92 -15.98
N ASP A 242 5.70 0.06 -14.99
CA ASP A 242 5.34 -1.34 -15.22
C ASP A 242 3.82 -1.48 -15.40
N GLU A 243 3.35 -1.33 -16.64
CA GLU A 243 1.92 -1.38 -16.98
C GLU A 243 1.26 -2.73 -16.65
N GLU A 244 2.01 -3.84 -16.75
CA GLU A 244 1.49 -5.18 -16.45
C GLU A 244 1.23 -5.36 -14.95
N LEU A 245 2.15 -4.89 -14.11
CA LEU A 245 1.95 -4.90 -12.66
C LEU A 245 0.75 -4.03 -12.27
N VAL A 246 0.66 -2.82 -12.82
CA VAL A 246 -0.48 -1.91 -12.56
C VAL A 246 -1.81 -2.55 -12.97
N ALA A 247 -1.87 -3.23 -14.13
CA ALA A 247 -3.06 -3.93 -14.58
C ALA A 247 -3.45 -5.11 -13.66
N LEU A 248 -2.47 -5.86 -13.16
CA LEU A 248 -2.69 -6.93 -12.17
C LEU A 248 -3.32 -6.35 -10.89
N LEU A 249 -2.78 -5.24 -10.37
CA LEU A 249 -3.28 -4.58 -9.16
C LEU A 249 -4.69 -4.04 -9.35
N GLY A 250 -4.96 -3.32 -10.44
CA GLY A 250 -6.28 -2.77 -10.73
C GLY A 250 -7.37 -3.83 -10.87
N LYS A 251 -6.99 -4.99 -11.43
CA LYS A 251 -7.90 -6.13 -11.58
C LYS A 251 -8.18 -6.85 -10.27
N TYR A 252 -7.16 -7.07 -9.44
CA TYR A 252 -7.26 -8.06 -8.36
C TYR A 252 -7.15 -7.50 -6.94
N SER A 253 -6.71 -6.26 -6.73
CA SER A 253 -6.65 -5.70 -5.38
C SER A 253 -8.06 -5.48 -4.81
N PRO A 254 -8.39 -6.05 -3.64
CA PRO A 254 -9.71 -5.85 -3.00
C PRO A 254 -9.76 -4.60 -2.12
N ILE A 255 -8.62 -3.99 -1.81
CA ILE A 255 -8.46 -2.78 -1.00
C ILE A 255 -7.69 -1.71 -1.79
N PRO A 256 -7.66 -0.44 -1.35
CA PRO A 256 -6.83 0.60 -1.95
C PRO A 256 -5.39 0.13 -2.17
N VAL A 257 -4.81 0.55 -3.29
CA VAL A 257 -3.43 0.21 -3.64
C VAL A 257 -2.77 1.40 -4.30
N THR A 258 -1.57 1.70 -3.83
CA THR A 258 -0.69 2.74 -4.38
C THR A 258 0.48 2.08 -5.09
N TYR A 259 0.66 2.41 -6.37
CA TYR A 259 1.80 1.97 -7.17
C TYR A 259 2.98 2.96 -7.07
N ALA A 260 4.17 2.42 -6.82
CA ALA A 260 5.43 3.14 -6.77
C ALA A 260 6.41 2.60 -7.81
N GLY A 261 6.77 3.42 -8.82
CA GLY A 261 7.86 3.10 -9.73
C GLY A 261 7.74 3.72 -11.12
N GLY A 262 8.88 4.05 -11.73
CA GLY A 262 8.98 4.25 -13.18
C GLY A 262 8.41 5.55 -13.77
N VAL A 263 7.53 6.28 -13.08
CA VAL A 263 6.90 7.51 -13.61
C VAL A 263 7.95 8.54 -14.05
N THR A 264 7.73 9.15 -15.21
CA THR A 264 8.60 10.17 -15.81
C THR A 264 7.86 11.41 -16.28
N VAL A 265 6.64 11.25 -16.81
CA VAL A 265 5.86 12.30 -17.46
C VAL A 265 4.38 12.17 -17.10
N MET A 266 3.59 13.22 -17.32
CA MET A 266 2.13 13.19 -17.06
C MET A 266 1.39 12.06 -17.79
N ALA A 267 1.85 11.67 -18.99
CA ALA A 267 1.26 10.57 -19.74
C ALA A 267 1.34 9.22 -19.02
N ASP A 268 2.34 9.03 -18.13
CA ASP A 268 2.44 7.83 -17.32
C ASP A 268 1.31 7.75 -16.28
N LEU A 269 0.86 8.88 -15.73
CA LEU A 269 -0.27 8.92 -14.79
C LEU A 269 -1.57 8.48 -15.47
N GLU A 270 -1.80 8.91 -16.71
CA GLU A 270 -2.95 8.47 -17.51
C GLU A 270 -2.87 6.98 -17.84
N LYS A 271 -1.69 6.47 -18.17
CA LYS A 271 -1.48 5.03 -18.38
C LYS A 271 -1.77 4.23 -17.11
N ILE A 272 -1.30 4.69 -15.95
CA ILE A 272 -1.60 4.04 -14.66
C ILE A 272 -3.10 4.02 -14.42
N LYS A 273 -3.79 5.15 -14.63
CA LYS A 273 -5.24 5.24 -14.48
C LYS A 273 -5.98 4.25 -15.38
N VAL A 274 -5.60 4.15 -16.65
CA VAL A 274 -6.23 3.23 -17.61
C VAL A 274 -5.91 1.77 -17.27
N ALA A 275 -4.64 1.41 -17.10
CA ALA A 275 -4.21 0.05 -16.81
C ALA A 275 -4.75 -0.42 -15.46
N GLY A 276 -4.71 0.44 -14.44
CA GLY A 276 -5.19 0.20 -13.09
C GLY A 276 -6.71 0.28 -12.95
N MET A 277 -7.44 0.43 -14.07
CA MET A 277 -8.90 0.47 -14.11
C MET A 277 -9.52 1.56 -13.22
N GLY A 278 -8.81 2.67 -13.00
CA GLY A 278 -9.23 3.75 -12.12
C GLY A 278 -9.13 3.45 -10.62
N ARG A 279 -8.41 2.39 -10.22
CA ARG A 279 -8.38 1.87 -8.84
C ARG A 279 -6.97 1.80 -8.22
N VAL A 280 -5.95 2.17 -8.97
CA VAL A 280 -4.54 2.12 -8.54
C VAL A 280 -4.03 3.55 -8.44
N ASP A 281 -3.83 4.01 -7.20
CA ASP A 281 -3.21 5.29 -6.90
C ASP A 281 -1.73 5.26 -7.31
N VAL A 282 -1.11 6.44 -7.41
CA VAL A 282 0.27 6.58 -7.87
C VAL A 282 1.08 7.46 -6.92
N THR A 283 2.30 7.02 -6.61
CA THR A 283 3.32 7.88 -6.04
C THR A 283 4.38 8.28 -7.09
N VAL A 284 4.92 9.48 -6.94
CA VAL A 284 5.96 10.01 -7.82
C VAL A 284 7.03 10.67 -6.96
N GLY A 285 8.23 10.11 -6.97
CA GLY A 285 9.39 10.67 -6.30
C GLY A 285 10.30 11.40 -7.27
N SER A 286 11.44 10.78 -7.62
CA SER A 286 12.55 11.36 -8.40
C SER A 286 12.19 12.13 -9.67
N ALA A 287 11.02 11.90 -10.29
CA ALA A 287 10.59 12.61 -11.49
C ALA A 287 10.10 14.05 -11.21
N LEU A 288 9.64 14.33 -10.00
CA LEU A 288 9.11 15.64 -9.63
C LEU A 288 10.21 16.70 -9.52
N ASP A 289 9.89 17.92 -9.95
CA ASP A 289 10.75 19.10 -9.84
C ASP A 289 11.08 19.49 -8.39
N ILE A 290 10.16 19.26 -7.45
CA ILE A 290 10.41 19.42 -6.00
C ILE A 290 11.48 18.44 -5.45
N PHE A 291 11.88 17.46 -6.27
CA PHE A 291 12.98 16.52 -6.03
C PHE A 291 14.03 16.52 -7.16
N GLY A 292 14.18 17.63 -7.88
CA GLY A 292 15.20 17.80 -8.92
C GLY A 292 14.91 17.07 -10.24
N GLY A 293 13.70 16.58 -10.44
CA GLY A 293 13.22 16.06 -11.72
C GLY A 293 12.65 17.14 -12.65
N ASN A 294 12.00 16.71 -13.73
CA ASN A 294 11.47 17.58 -14.78
C ASN A 294 9.93 17.62 -14.82
N LEU A 295 9.26 16.76 -14.06
CA LEU A 295 7.81 16.72 -13.97
C LEU A 295 7.35 17.76 -12.95
N ALA A 296 6.54 18.72 -13.37
CA ALA A 296 6.12 19.79 -12.49
C ALA A 296 5.14 19.28 -11.42
N TYR A 297 5.47 19.43 -10.15
CA TYR A 297 4.63 19.02 -9.02
C TYR A 297 3.22 19.61 -9.10
N LYS A 298 3.10 20.90 -9.43
CA LYS A 298 1.81 21.58 -9.59
C LYS A 298 0.91 20.94 -10.64
N ASP A 299 1.47 20.35 -11.69
CA ASP A 299 0.69 19.74 -12.78
C ASP A 299 0.15 18.39 -12.30
N VAL A 300 0.91 17.65 -11.48
CA VAL A 300 0.47 16.42 -10.82
C VAL A 300 -0.63 16.71 -9.78
N VAL A 301 -0.50 17.78 -9.00
CA VAL A 301 -1.55 18.21 -8.05
C VAL A 301 -2.83 18.62 -8.78
N ALA A 302 -2.71 19.41 -9.85
CA ALA A 302 -3.86 19.78 -10.68
C ALA A 302 -4.54 18.54 -11.30
N TRP A 303 -3.75 17.57 -11.76
CA TRP A 303 -4.26 16.31 -12.27
C TRP A 303 -5.00 15.50 -11.19
N HIS A 304 -4.47 15.43 -9.97
CA HIS A 304 -5.10 14.77 -8.84
C HIS A 304 -6.47 15.40 -8.51
N ALA A 305 -6.52 16.73 -8.40
CA ALA A 305 -7.77 17.44 -8.12
C ALA A 305 -8.87 17.20 -9.18
N LEU A 306 -8.48 17.00 -10.44
CA LEU A 306 -9.43 16.62 -11.49
C LEU A 306 -10.01 15.23 -11.27
N GLN A 307 -9.25 14.28 -10.71
CA GLN A 307 -9.76 12.92 -10.46
C GLN A 307 -10.79 12.91 -9.32
N ASP A 308 -10.55 13.69 -8.28
CA ASP A 308 -11.48 13.83 -7.15
C ASP A 308 -12.84 14.40 -7.60
N SER A 309 -12.83 15.33 -8.56
CA SER A 309 -14.06 15.90 -9.13
C SER A 309 -14.90 14.92 -9.96
N VAL A 310 -14.26 13.86 -10.49
CA VAL A 310 -14.91 12.83 -11.32
C VAL A 310 -15.38 11.63 -10.47
N ALA A 311 -14.85 11.49 -9.26
CA ALA A 311 -15.24 10.45 -8.30
C ALA A 311 -16.56 10.77 -7.56
N VAL A 312 -17.14 11.95 -7.71
CA VAL A 312 -18.41 12.35 -7.06
C VAL A 312 -19.63 11.87 -7.83
#